data_AF-A0A657Q8A0-F1
#
_entry.id   AF-A0A657Q8A0-F1
#
_cell.length_a   1.000
_cell.length_b   1.000
_cell.length_c   1.000
_cell.angle_alpha   90.00
_cell.angle_beta   90.00
_cell.angle_gamma   90.00
#
_symmetry.space_group_name_H-M   'P 1'
#
loop_
_entity.id
_entity.type
_entity.pdbx_description
1 polymer ?
#
loop_
_entity_poly.entity_id
_entity_poly.type
_entity_poly.pdbx_seq_one_letter_code
_entity_poly.pdbx_strand_id
1 'polypeptide(L)'
;MKRLIYRFVEICLLRAPPQALPASGFLLWLTALLALLSGTLAGGFRVGGMDTALVAQALELLALALLLRAGLAVRGHRGRFTQAASALFGSVVVINLALLPVQLMMGADPAASFIGQLGVLLFLLLLVWSLVVLAHILRHALDTDFVVGSLFSIGYFLFMNWLVQLLFTVP
;
A
#
# COMPACT_ATOMS: atom_id res chain seq x y z
N MET A 1 -4.02 -21.11 -7.74
CA MET A 1 -3.07 -19.97 -7.70
C MET A 1 -3.46 -18.82 -8.63
N LYS A 2 -3.69 -19.05 -9.94
CA LYS A 2 -4.08 -17.98 -10.91
C LYS A 2 -5.27 -17.11 -10.45
N ARG A 3 -6.32 -17.72 -9.89
CA ARG A 3 -7.50 -16.99 -9.39
C ARG A 3 -7.19 -15.96 -8.28
N LEU A 4 -6.19 -16.19 -7.42
CA LEU A 4 -5.87 -15.25 -6.34
C LEU A 4 -5.19 -13.98 -6.86
N ILE A 5 -4.28 -14.12 -7.82
CA ILE A 5 -3.59 -12.97 -8.43
C ILE A 5 -4.62 -12.06 -9.11
N TYR A 6 -5.56 -12.64 -9.87
CA TYR A 6 -6.66 -11.88 -10.46
C TYR A 6 -7.50 -11.14 -9.41
N ARG A 7 -7.78 -11.75 -8.25
CA ARG A 7 -8.52 -11.07 -7.17
C ARG A 7 -7.80 -9.84 -6.64
N PHE A 8 -6.47 -9.89 -6.45
CA PHE A 8 -5.72 -8.71 -5.98
C PHE A 8 -5.75 -7.59 -7.02
N VAL A 9 -5.63 -7.92 -8.31
CA VAL A 9 -5.76 -6.95 -9.39
C VAL A 9 -7.19 -6.38 -9.45
N GLU A 10 -8.22 -7.20 -9.31
CA GLU A 10 -9.62 -6.74 -9.22
C GLU A 10 -9.84 -5.79 -8.05
N ILE A 11 -9.25 -6.06 -6.88
CA ILE A 11 -9.30 -5.16 -5.73
C ILE A 11 -8.59 -3.84 -6.06
N CYS A 12 -7.40 -3.88 -6.67
CA CYS A 12 -6.67 -2.69 -7.10
C CYS A 12 -7.40 -1.90 -8.20
N LEU A 13 -8.25 -2.55 -8.99
CA LEU A 13 -9.12 -1.94 -9.99
C LEU A 13 -10.48 -1.52 -9.40
N LEU A 14 -10.67 -1.61 -8.08
CA LEU A 14 -11.90 -1.28 -7.35
C LEU A 14 -13.11 -2.15 -7.74
N ARG A 15 -12.86 -3.31 -8.36
CA ARG A 15 -13.89 -4.24 -8.88
C ARG A 15 -14.30 -5.32 -7.89
N ALA A 16 -13.51 -5.53 -6.84
CA ALA A 16 -13.79 -6.52 -5.81
C ALA A 16 -13.63 -5.94 -4.40
N PRO A 17 -14.48 -6.34 -3.44
CA PRO A 17 -14.29 -6.00 -2.04
C PRO A 17 -13.25 -6.92 -1.39
N PRO A 18 -12.63 -6.49 -0.28
CA PRO A 18 -11.67 -7.31 0.48
C PRO A 18 -12.26 -8.65 0.98
N GLN A 19 -13.59 -8.74 1.14
CA GLN A 19 -14.28 -9.95 1.58
C GLN A 19 -14.22 -11.09 0.54
N ALA A 20 -13.85 -10.79 -0.71
CA ALA A 20 -13.72 -11.79 -1.77
C ALA A 20 -12.51 -12.73 -1.58
N LEU A 21 -11.61 -12.42 -0.64
CA LEU A 21 -10.45 -13.25 -0.30
C LEU A 21 -10.82 -14.30 0.76
N PRO A 22 -10.22 -15.51 0.69
CA PRO A 22 -10.42 -16.51 1.74
C PRO A 22 -9.82 -16.04 3.06
N ALA A 23 -10.54 -16.26 4.17
CA ALA A 23 -10.02 -15.99 5.52
C ALA A 23 -8.95 -17.04 5.89
N SER A 24 -7.71 -16.80 5.46
CA SER A 24 -6.58 -17.70 5.67
C SER A 24 -5.39 -16.97 6.28
N GLY A 25 -4.91 -17.43 7.43
CA GLY A 25 -3.72 -16.88 8.09
C GLY A 25 -2.46 -17.04 7.22
N PHE A 26 -2.38 -18.11 6.42
CA PHE A 26 -1.30 -18.29 5.46
C PHE A 26 -1.28 -17.19 4.41
N LEU A 27 -2.45 -16.81 3.87
CA LEU A 27 -2.55 -15.74 2.87
C LEU A 27 -2.14 -14.38 3.46
N LEU A 28 -2.55 -14.11 4.70
CA LEU A 28 -2.15 -12.89 5.40
C LEU A 28 -0.63 -12.81 5.56
N TRP A 29 -0.01 -13.88 6.04
CA TRP A 29 1.44 -13.90 6.26
C TRP A 29 2.21 -13.81 4.94
N LEU A 30 1.76 -14.53 3.90
CA LEU A 30 2.34 -14.47 2.57
C LEU A 30 2.25 -13.06 1.96
N THR A 31 1.08 -12.42 2.03
CA THR A 31 0.90 -11.06 1.50
C THR A 31 1.71 -10.03 2.30
N ALA A 32 1.79 -10.17 3.62
CA ALA A 32 2.65 -9.32 4.45
C ALA A 32 4.14 -9.47 4.08
N LEU A 33 4.63 -10.69 3.93
CA LEU A 33 6.02 -10.94 3.53
C LEU A 33 6.31 -10.36 2.14
N LEU A 34 5.44 -10.60 1.17
CA LEU A 34 5.61 -10.06 -0.17
C LEU A 34 5.52 -8.52 -0.18
N ALA A 35 4.65 -7.93 0.63
CA ALA A 35 4.54 -6.47 0.76
C ALA A 35 5.81 -5.88 1.36
N LEU A 36 6.40 -6.56 2.36
CA LEU A 36 7.67 -6.18 2.94
C LEU A 36 8.79 -6.23 1.89
N LEU A 37 8.96 -7.36 1.20
CA LEU A 37 10.03 -7.51 0.20
C LEU A 37 9.88 -6.53 -0.97
N SER A 38 8.66 -6.40 -1.53
CA SER A 38 8.40 -5.51 -2.66
C SER A 38 8.57 -4.04 -2.28
N GLY A 39 8.15 -3.65 -1.07
CA GLY A 39 8.27 -2.28 -0.60
C GLY A 39 9.70 -1.91 -0.23
N THR A 40 10.45 -2.81 0.40
CA THR A 40 11.88 -2.64 0.63
C THR A 40 12.64 -2.44 -0.69
N LEU A 41 12.34 -3.26 -1.70
CA LEU A 41 12.96 -3.12 -3.03
C LEU A 41 12.58 -1.79 -3.72
N ALA A 42 11.32 -1.39 -3.62
CA ALA A 42 10.85 -0.13 -4.19
C ALA A 42 11.37 1.10 -3.43
N GLY A 43 11.55 1.01 -2.11
CA GLY A 43 12.01 2.09 -1.23
C GLY A 43 13.52 2.23 -1.14
N GLY A 44 14.29 1.17 -1.44
CA GLY A 44 15.74 1.16 -1.38
C GLY A 44 16.42 2.22 -2.27
N PHE A 45 15.75 2.66 -3.33
CA PHE A 45 16.22 3.75 -4.20
C PHE A 45 16.03 5.14 -3.59
N ARG A 46 15.23 5.28 -2.52
CA ARG A 46 14.82 6.59 -1.95
C ARG A 46 15.36 6.87 -0.56
N VAL A 47 15.44 5.87 0.32
CA VAL A 47 15.60 6.09 1.78
C VAL A 47 17.05 5.90 2.27
N GLY A 48 18.04 6.05 1.38
CA GLY A 48 19.46 6.03 1.77
C GLY A 48 20.04 4.65 2.15
N GLY A 49 19.36 3.55 1.82
CA GLY A 49 19.82 2.19 2.11
C GLY A 49 18.72 1.13 2.01
N MET A 50 19.12 -0.15 1.92
CA MET A 50 18.18 -1.28 1.91
C MET A 50 17.69 -1.63 3.34
N ASP A 51 18.53 -1.39 4.33
CA ASP A 51 18.25 -1.54 5.76
C ASP A 51 17.23 -0.52 6.26
N THR A 52 17.42 0.76 5.93
CA THR A 52 16.44 1.81 6.25
C THR A 52 15.12 1.59 5.53
N ALA A 53 15.16 1.21 4.24
CA ALA A 53 13.96 0.87 3.49
C ALA A 53 13.18 -0.31 4.10
N LEU A 54 13.87 -1.34 4.61
CA LEU A 54 13.25 -2.47 5.28
C LEU A 54 12.52 -2.04 6.55
N VAL A 55 13.17 -1.25 7.40
CA VAL A 55 12.55 -0.77 8.66
C VAL A 55 11.38 0.15 8.36
N ALA A 56 11.52 1.08 7.41
CA ALA A 56 10.44 1.97 6.99
C ALA A 56 9.24 1.18 6.45
N GLN A 57 9.47 0.18 5.59
CA GLN A 57 8.40 -0.67 5.05
C GLN A 57 7.72 -1.50 6.14
N ALA A 58 8.49 -2.05 7.09
CA ALA A 58 7.94 -2.79 8.21
C ALA A 58 7.04 -1.90 9.09
N LEU A 59 7.49 -0.66 9.36
CA LEU A 59 6.73 0.33 10.11
C LEU A 59 5.41 0.68 9.39
N GLU A 60 5.46 0.87 8.07
CA GLU A 60 4.28 1.17 7.26
C GLU A 60 3.25 0.03 7.32
N LEU A 61 3.68 -1.22 7.15
CA LEU A 61 2.79 -2.38 7.23
C LEU A 61 2.19 -2.56 8.62
N LEU A 62 2.98 -2.33 9.67
CA LEU A 62 2.51 -2.36 11.05
C LEU A 62 1.47 -1.27 11.31
N ALA A 63 1.71 -0.05 10.84
CA ALA A 63 0.78 1.05 11.03
C ALA A 63 -0.53 0.84 10.26
N LEU A 64 -0.48 0.34 9.03
CA LEU A 64 -1.69 -0.09 8.29
C LEU A 64 -2.47 -1.16 9.05
N ALA A 65 -1.78 -2.18 9.58
CA ALA A 65 -2.42 -3.24 10.35
C ALA A 65 -3.09 -2.68 11.62
N LEU A 66 -2.43 -1.77 12.32
CA LEU A 66 -2.96 -1.11 13.52
C LEU A 66 -4.17 -0.23 13.18
N LEU A 67 -4.09 0.59 12.13
CA LEU A 67 -5.19 1.43 11.66
C LEU A 67 -6.43 0.57 11.35
N LEU A 68 -6.23 -0.51 10.57
CA LEU A 68 -7.30 -1.43 10.22
C LEU A 68 -7.88 -2.13 11.46
N ARG A 69 -7.02 -2.60 12.38
CA ARG A 69 -7.46 -3.26 13.61
C ARG A 69 -8.22 -2.32 14.54
N ALA A 70 -7.76 -1.08 14.69
CA ALA A 70 -8.44 -0.05 15.47
C ALA A 70 -9.81 0.27 14.86
N GLY A 71 -9.87 0.52 13.55
CA GLY A 71 -11.13 0.77 12.86
C GLY A 71 -12.12 -0.38 12.98
N LEU A 72 -11.68 -1.63 12.77
CA LEU A 72 -12.53 -2.81 12.93
C LEU A 72 -12.99 -3.01 14.37
N ALA A 73 -12.16 -2.67 15.37
CA ALA A 73 -12.54 -2.76 16.77
C ALA A 73 -13.64 -1.75 17.12
N VAL A 74 -13.52 -0.50 16.66
CA VAL A 74 -14.55 0.55 16.84
C VAL A 74 -15.87 0.15 16.17
N ARG A 75 -15.81 -0.53 15.03
CA ARG A 75 -17.00 -0.96 14.28
C ARG A 75 -17.55 -2.33 14.72
N GLY A 76 -16.91 -3.05 15.63
CA GLY A 76 -17.34 -4.38 16.07
C GLY A 76 -17.08 -5.53 15.08
N HIS A 77 -16.32 -5.29 14.00
CA HIS A 77 -16.13 -6.23 12.88
C HIS A 77 -14.83 -7.04 12.95
N ARG A 78 -14.43 -7.51 14.15
CA ARG A 78 -13.11 -8.14 14.39
C ARG A 78 -12.83 -9.35 13.49
N GLY A 79 -13.86 -10.12 13.11
CA GLY A 79 -13.72 -11.29 12.23
C GLY A 79 -13.25 -11.00 10.81
N ARG A 80 -13.26 -9.73 10.38
CA ARG A 80 -12.90 -9.32 9.01
C ARG A 80 -11.44 -8.93 8.85
N PHE A 81 -10.66 -8.94 9.94
CA PHE A 81 -9.28 -8.46 9.94
C PHE A 81 -8.38 -9.23 8.97
N THR A 82 -8.42 -10.56 8.99
CA THR A 82 -7.55 -11.41 8.14
C THR A 82 -7.77 -11.15 6.66
N GLN A 83 -9.01 -11.06 6.20
CA GLN A 83 -9.35 -10.78 4.80
C GLN A 83 -8.96 -9.35 4.40
N ALA A 84 -9.31 -8.37 5.23
CA ALA A 84 -9.02 -6.96 4.95
C ALA A 84 -7.52 -6.66 4.96
N ALA A 85 -6.76 -7.21 5.92
CA ALA A 85 -5.32 -7.06 5.98
C ALA A 85 -4.62 -7.78 4.82
N SER A 86 -5.09 -8.97 4.44
CA SER A 86 -4.57 -9.67 3.25
C SER A 86 -4.83 -8.89 1.97
N ALA A 87 -6.03 -8.31 1.83
CA ALA A 87 -6.38 -7.45 0.70
C ALA A 87 -5.45 -6.25 0.63
N LEU A 88 -5.26 -5.58 1.76
CA LEU A 88 -4.44 -4.39 1.89
C LEU A 88 -2.98 -4.64 1.54
N PHE A 89 -2.35 -5.64 2.16
CA PHE A 89 -0.97 -6.01 1.88
C PHE A 89 -0.80 -6.52 0.44
N GLY A 90 -1.75 -7.31 -0.06
CA GLY A 90 -1.74 -7.74 -1.45
C GLY A 90 -1.83 -6.59 -2.45
N SER A 91 -2.63 -5.56 -2.17
CA SER A 91 -2.66 -4.35 -3.00
C SER A 91 -1.37 -3.55 -2.92
N VAL A 92 -0.72 -3.47 -1.75
CA VAL A 92 0.61 -2.85 -1.61
C VAL A 92 1.63 -3.56 -2.51
N VAL A 93 1.62 -4.90 -2.56
CA VAL A 93 2.48 -5.67 -3.48
C VAL A 93 2.24 -5.28 -4.93
N VAL A 94 0.98 -5.22 -5.37
CA VAL A 94 0.63 -4.88 -6.76
C VAL A 94 1.09 -3.47 -7.11
N ILE A 95 0.85 -2.50 -6.22
CA ILE A 95 1.28 -1.11 -6.39
C ILE A 95 2.81 -1.02 -6.45
N ASN A 96 3.53 -1.69 -5.53
CA ASN A 96 4.99 -1.69 -5.49
C ASN A 96 5.59 -2.29 -6.76
N LEU A 97 5.03 -3.40 -7.27
CA LEU A 97 5.48 -4.00 -8.52
C LEU A 97 5.24 -3.08 -9.73
N ALA A 98 4.13 -2.33 -9.75
CA ALA A 98 3.88 -1.31 -10.76
C ALA A 98 4.80 -0.10 -10.62
N LEU A 99 5.25 0.21 -9.40
CA LEU A 99 6.13 1.32 -9.10
C LEU A 99 7.57 1.08 -9.56
N LEU A 100 8.08 -0.17 -9.55
CA LEU A 100 9.43 -0.50 -10.00
C LEU A 100 9.77 -0.01 -11.43
N PRO A 101 9.00 -0.33 -12.48
CA PRO A 101 9.30 0.16 -13.83
C PRO A 101 9.17 1.68 -13.93
N VAL A 102 8.27 2.30 -13.16
CA VAL A 102 8.11 3.76 -13.12
C VAL A 102 9.36 4.42 -12.52
N GLN A 103 9.98 3.82 -11.51
CA GLN A 103 11.25 4.29 -10.96
C GLN A 103 12.40 4.18 -11.97
N LEU A 104 12.43 3.10 -12.75
CA LEU A 104 13.40 2.96 -13.84
C LEU A 104 13.22 4.02 -14.94
N MET A 105 11.97 4.41 -15.24
CA MET A 105 11.69 5.50 -16.17
C MET A 105 12.18 6.86 -15.66
N MET A 106 12.00 7.13 -14.36
CA MET A 106 12.46 8.39 -13.75
C MET A 106 13.98 8.54 -13.81
N GLY A 107 14.73 7.45 -13.59
CA GLY A 107 16.19 7.51 -13.55
C GLY A 107 16.72 8.40 -12.41
N ALA A 108 18.00 8.79 -12.50
CA ALA A 108 18.64 9.64 -11.49
C ALA A 108 18.26 11.12 -11.60
N ASP A 109 18.06 11.62 -12.83
CA ASP A 109 17.58 12.96 -13.11
C ASP A 109 16.34 12.87 -14.03
N PRO A 110 15.13 12.92 -13.46
CA PRO A 110 13.90 12.86 -14.23
C PRO A 110 13.69 14.06 -15.15
N ALA A 111 14.31 15.22 -14.86
CA ALA A 111 14.14 16.43 -15.66
C ALA A 111 14.95 16.38 -16.96
N ALA A 112 16.02 15.59 -17.00
CA ALA A 112 16.92 15.47 -18.14
C ALA A 112 16.32 14.76 -19.37
N SER A 113 15.18 14.06 -19.24
CA SER A 113 14.57 13.35 -20.37
C SER A 113 13.05 13.38 -20.33
N PHE A 114 12.42 13.30 -21.52
CA PHE A 114 10.96 13.18 -21.64
C PHE A 114 10.42 11.92 -20.94
N ILE A 115 11.17 10.81 -21.01
CA ILE A 115 10.81 9.54 -20.33
C ILE A 115 10.83 9.72 -18.81
N GLY A 116 11.81 10.45 -18.28
CA GLY A 116 11.91 10.80 -16.87
C GLY A 116 10.72 11.60 -16.37
N GLN A 117 10.34 12.64 -17.12
CA GLN A 117 9.17 13.49 -16.83
C GLN A 117 7.86 12.68 -16.86
N LEU A 118 7.69 11.78 -17.84
CA LEU A 118 6.56 10.84 -17.87
C LEU A 118 6.57 9.90 -16.66
N GLY A 119 7.76 9.45 -16.22
CA GLY A 119 7.93 8.66 -15.01
C GLY A 119 7.40 9.38 -13.77
N VAL A 120 7.68 10.68 -13.61
CA VAL A 120 7.16 11.49 -12.51
C VAL A 120 5.63 11.59 -12.55
N LEU A 121 5.04 11.80 -13.72
CA LEU A 121 3.57 11.84 -13.87
C LEU A 121 2.93 10.49 -13.52
N LEU A 122 3.51 9.38 -13.99
CA LEU A 122 3.05 8.03 -13.65
C LEU A 122 3.21 7.73 -12.15
N PHE A 123 4.28 8.22 -11.52
CA PHE A 123 4.47 8.10 -10.08
C PHE A 123 3.36 8.82 -9.31
N LEU A 124 3.03 10.07 -9.68
CA LEU A 124 1.94 10.82 -9.08
C LEU A 124 0.59 10.14 -9.29
N LEU A 125 0.34 9.60 -10.49
CA LEU A 125 -0.86 8.84 -10.79
C LEU A 125 -0.98 7.59 -9.91
N LEU A 126 0.11 6.83 -9.77
CA LEU A 126 0.16 5.64 -8.90
C LEU A 126 -0.02 6.00 -7.42
N LEU A 127 0.52 7.14 -6.98
CA LEU A 127 0.32 7.64 -5.63
C LEU A 127 -1.16 7.95 -5.38
N VAL A 128 -1.82 8.70 -6.27
CA VAL A 128 -3.25 8.97 -6.13
C VAL A 128 -4.05 7.67 -6.18
N TRP A 129 -3.68 6.76 -7.07
CA TRP A 129 -4.34 5.46 -7.20
C TRP A 129 -4.18 4.60 -5.94
N SER A 130 -3.01 4.59 -5.31
CA SER A 130 -2.78 3.84 -4.06
C SER A 130 -3.67 4.37 -2.93
N LEU A 131 -3.86 5.68 -2.83
CA LEU A 131 -4.76 6.31 -1.86
C LEU A 131 -6.22 5.92 -2.12
N VAL A 132 -6.64 5.87 -3.39
CA VAL A 132 -7.99 5.44 -3.79
C VAL A 132 -8.21 3.97 -3.44
N VAL A 133 -7.23 3.10 -3.70
CA VAL A 133 -7.30 1.67 -3.34
C VAL A 133 -7.39 1.48 -1.83
N LEU A 134 -6.56 2.21 -1.05
CA LEU A 134 -6.62 2.18 0.42
C LEU A 134 -8.00 2.65 0.92
N ALA A 135 -8.52 3.75 0.37
CA ALA A 135 -9.85 4.27 0.71
C ALA A 135 -10.96 3.26 0.42
N HIS A 136 -10.91 2.59 -0.74
CA HIS A 136 -11.85 1.55 -1.14
C HIS A 136 -11.82 0.34 -0.21
N ILE A 137 -10.62 -0.11 0.18
CA ILE A 137 -10.46 -1.24 1.12
C ILE A 137 -10.98 -0.85 2.49
N LEU A 138 -10.63 0.33 3.01
CA LEU A 138 -11.10 0.83 4.31
C LEU A 138 -12.61 1.01 4.33
N ARG A 139 -13.19 1.60 3.27
CA ARG A 139 -14.64 1.74 3.10
C ARG A 139 -15.34 0.40 3.31
N HIS A 140 -14.92 -0.62 2.57
CA HIS A 140 -15.54 -1.93 2.69
C HIS A 140 -15.24 -2.60 4.03
N ALA A 141 -14.01 -2.52 4.53
CA ALA A 141 -13.60 -3.17 5.77
C ALA A 141 -14.35 -2.59 6.98
N LEU A 142 -14.51 -1.27 7.04
CA LEU A 142 -15.13 -0.54 8.14
C LEU A 142 -16.63 -0.34 7.96
N ASP A 143 -17.18 -0.72 6.81
CA ASP A 143 -18.57 -0.50 6.44
C ASP A 143 -18.95 0.99 6.55
N THR A 144 -18.18 1.84 5.87
CA THR A 144 -18.32 3.30 5.86
C THR A 144 -18.50 3.82 4.44
N ASP A 145 -18.79 5.11 4.30
CA ASP A 145 -18.82 5.78 2.99
C ASP A 145 -17.41 5.99 2.44
N PHE A 146 -17.32 6.10 1.11
CA PHE A 146 -16.04 6.30 0.41
C PHE A 146 -15.32 7.55 0.90
N VAL A 147 -16.05 8.63 1.20
CA VAL A 147 -15.48 9.88 1.73
C VAL A 147 -14.71 9.66 3.03
N VAL A 148 -15.28 8.88 3.96
CA VAL A 148 -14.64 8.54 5.23
C VAL A 148 -13.40 7.68 4.96
N GLY A 149 -13.48 6.71 4.06
CA GLY A 149 -12.33 5.93 3.61
C GLY A 149 -11.21 6.79 3.01
N SER A 150 -11.55 7.79 2.21
CA SER A 150 -10.60 8.75 1.63
C SER A 150 -9.92 9.61 2.68
N LEU A 151 -10.67 10.12 3.67
CA LEU A 151 -10.10 10.89 4.77
C LEU A 151 -9.09 10.07 5.58
N PHE A 152 -9.42 8.80 5.89
CA PHE A 152 -8.47 7.91 6.56
C PHE A 152 -7.24 7.63 5.71
N SER A 153 -7.42 7.41 4.40
CA SER A 153 -6.31 7.15 3.47
C SER A 153 -5.34 8.33 3.37
N ILE A 154 -5.87 9.54 3.20
CA ILE A 154 -5.08 10.77 3.14
C ILE A 154 -4.40 11.05 4.49
N GLY A 155 -5.15 10.95 5.58
CA GLY A 155 -4.61 11.16 6.93
C GLY A 155 -3.51 10.17 7.27
N TYR A 156 -3.69 8.90 6.89
CA TYR A 156 -2.67 7.86 7.03
C TYR A 156 -1.40 8.20 6.23
N PHE A 157 -1.56 8.59 4.96
CA PHE A 157 -0.44 8.95 4.10
C PHE A 157 0.37 10.13 4.67
N LEU A 158 -0.30 11.20 5.08
CA LEU A 158 0.36 12.36 5.68
C LEU A 158 1.07 12.01 6.98
N PHE A 159 0.41 11.23 7.85
CA PHE A 159 0.97 10.78 9.12
C PHE A 159 2.22 9.90 8.91
N MET A 160 2.16 8.93 8.00
CA MET A 160 3.32 8.09 7.66
C MET A 160 4.46 8.90 7.06
N ASN A 161 4.15 9.82 6.15
CA ASN A 161 5.18 10.66 5.53
C ASN A 161 5.90 11.51 6.58
N TRP A 162 5.15 12.13 7.50
CA TRP A 162 5.70 12.85 8.64
C TRP A 162 6.53 11.95 9.56
N LEU A 163 6.01 10.77 9.90
CA LEU A 163 6.69 9.81 10.78
C LEU A 163 8.01 9.29 10.18
N VAL A 164 8.02 9.01 8.88
CA VAL A 164 9.23 8.57 8.17
C VAL A 164 10.28 9.68 8.16
N GLN A 165 9.90 10.93 7.85
CA GLN A 165 10.84 12.06 7.90
C GLN A 165 11.39 12.31 9.31
N LEU A 166 10.57 12.08 10.34
CA LEU A 166 10.98 12.23 11.73
C LEU A 166 12.01 11.17 12.15
N LEU A 167 11.80 9.91 11.73
CA LEU A 167 12.61 8.76 12.16
C LEU A 167 13.85 8.53 11.29
N PHE A 168 13.70 8.74 9.98
CA PHE A 168 14.74 8.61 8.99
C PHE A 168 14.94 10.01 8.42
N THR A 169 16.01 10.67 8.84
CA THR A 169 16.45 11.94 8.26
C THR A 169 16.85 11.67 6.80
N VAL A 170 15.84 11.67 5.92
CA VAL A 170 16.05 11.60 4.48
C VAL A 170 16.69 12.94 4.08
N PRO A 171 17.87 12.94 3.44
CA PRO A 171 18.52 14.17 3.00
C PRO A 171 17.72 14.93 1.94
#